data_AF-A0A971QDB7-F1
#
_entry.id   AF-A0A971QDB7-F1
#
_cell.length_a   1.000
_cell.length_b   1.000
_cell.length_c   1.000
_cell.angle_alpha   90.00
_cell.angle_beta   90.00
_cell.angle_gamma   90.00
#
_symmetry.space_group_name_H-M   'P 1'
#
loop_
_entity.id
_entity.type
_entity.pdbx_description
1 polymer ?
#
loop_
_entity_poly.entity_id
_entity_poly.type
_entity_poly.pdbx_seq_one_letter_code
_entity_poly.pdbx_strand_id
1 'polypeptide(L)'
;MNHHDAPTAQRASRRPVACARGLLLLTASLSLWALSVVGCEGSGSPSGGLLGLGSDEREKWTILCLRSEAPGHEAYVRQLAEMLDGVQGLQARKARVVVDPTGSTLYYGEYAKVTSPQTGRLVFSPQYQQDIVQIQRLTINNIPVFRYAKPELINGRPQGERGEWDVANAKGSYTLQIGVFYNTEGFDQRREVAEEYVRLLRADGFSAYYLHEPVRSFVYVGDFEGSDVINTPDGPRFGPRVEQLIARREDEFRYVLENGHRVRRTGPDGQMIVPYSMLVPVPRD
;
A
#
# COMPACT_ATOMS: atom_id res chain seq x y z
N MET A 1 -4.31 37.66 60.15
CA MET A 1 -3.37 36.69 60.75
C MET A 1 -3.84 35.31 60.38
N ASN A 2 -3.16 34.65 59.44
CA ASN A 2 -3.27 33.21 59.18
C ASN A 2 -1.97 32.81 58.48
N HIS A 3 -1.11 32.12 59.22
CA HIS A 3 0.13 31.51 58.76
C HIS A 3 -0.20 30.23 57.99
N HIS A 4 0.28 30.11 56.75
CA HIS A 4 0.39 28.82 56.07
C HIS A 4 1.86 28.52 55.81
N ASP A 5 2.36 27.54 56.56
CA ASP A 5 3.70 26.99 56.45
C ASP A 5 3.82 26.09 55.21
N ALA A 6 4.96 26.21 54.54
CA ALA A 6 5.35 25.41 53.39
C ALA A 6 5.98 24.06 53.83
N PRO A 7 5.80 22.97 53.06
CA PRO A 7 6.41 21.68 53.40
C PRO A 7 7.87 21.57 52.95
N THR A 8 8.70 21.12 53.90
CA THR A 8 10.12 20.82 53.83
C THR A 8 10.45 19.62 52.92
N ALA A 9 11.39 19.81 52.00
CA ALA A 9 11.92 18.77 51.12
C ALA A 9 12.86 17.81 51.88
N GLN A 10 12.56 16.51 51.84
CA GLN A 10 13.37 15.46 52.46
C GLN A 10 14.32 14.84 51.43
N ARG A 11 15.62 15.12 51.60
CA ARG A 11 16.75 14.61 50.81
C ARG A 11 17.06 13.18 51.24
N ALA A 12 16.75 12.19 50.40
CA ALA A 12 17.15 10.79 50.62
C ALA A 12 18.57 10.53 50.07
N SER A 13 19.40 9.95 50.94
CA SER A 13 20.81 9.65 50.76
C SER A 13 21.07 8.53 49.75
N ARG A 14 22.03 8.77 48.85
CA ARG A 14 22.66 7.74 48.00
C ARG A 14 23.58 6.86 48.87
N ARG A 15 23.44 5.53 48.76
CA ARG A 15 24.47 4.56 49.16
C ARG A 15 25.07 3.93 47.90
N PRO A 16 26.40 3.86 47.76
CA PRO A 16 27.04 3.07 46.72
C PRO A 16 27.14 1.60 47.16
N VAL A 17 26.72 0.68 46.30
CA VAL A 17 27.04 -0.75 46.41
C VAL A 17 28.01 -1.08 45.29
N ALA A 18 29.21 -1.48 45.68
CA ALA A 18 30.24 -2.05 44.82
C ALA A 18 30.16 -3.59 44.84
N CYS A 19 30.84 -4.21 43.87
CA CYS A 19 31.02 -5.66 43.61
C CYS A 19 29.83 -6.33 42.89
N ALA A 20 30.01 -7.12 41.83
CA ALA A 20 31.17 -7.89 41.41
C ALA A 20 31.29 -7.97 39.88
N ARG A 21 32.55 -7.95 39.42
CA ARG A 21 32.97 -8.21 38.04
C ARG A 21 32.88 -9.72 37.77
N GLY A 22 31.97 -10.12 36.88
CA GLY A 22 31.98 -11.42 36.21
C GLY A 22 32.20 -11.20 34.72
N LEU A 23 33.46 -11.12 34.32
CA LEU A 23 33.90 -10.94 32.94
C LEU A 23 33.94 -12.33 32.26
N LEU A 24 32.91 -12.67 31.50
CA LEU A 24 32.90 -13.82 30.59
C LEU A 24 32.74 -13.28 29.16
N LEU A 25 33.89 -13.02 28.55
CA LEU A 25 34.03 -12.61 27.16
C LEU A 25 33.76 -13.82 26.25
N LEU A 26 32.54 -13.92 25.73
CA LEU A 26 32.25 -14.68 24.52
C LEU A 26 32.22 -13.67 23.36
N THR A 27 33.37 -13.52 22.71
CA THR A 27 33.52 -12.77 21.46
C THR A 27 32.88 -13.57 20.33
N ALA A 28 31.57 -13.42 20.17
CA ALA A 28 30.90 -13.75 18.92
C ALA A 28 31.20 -12.61 17.93
N SER A 29 32.17 -12.87 17.06
CA SER A 29 32.52 -12.07 15.91
C SER A 29 31.33 -11.93 14.97
N LEU A 30 30.54 -10.86 15.15
CA LEU A 30 29.67 -10.32 14.10
C LEU A 30 30.55 -9.55 13.13
N SER A 31 30.84 -10.18 11.99
CA SER A 31 31.46 -9.57 10.83
C SER A 31 30.53 -8.49 10.29
N LEU A 32 30.72 -7.25 10.76
CA LEU A 32 30.15 -6.04 10.23
C LEU A 32 30.72 -5.85 8.81
N TRP A 33 29.97 -6.25 7.78
CA TRP A 33 30.28 -5.85 6.41
C TRP A 33 29.96 -4.37 6.27
N ALA A 34 30.96 -3.54 6.62
CA ALA A 34 31.01 -2.14 6.25
C ALA A 34 31.17 -2.08 4.72
N LEU A 35 30.08 -1.85 4.01
CA LEU A 35 30.10 -1.34 2.64
C LEU A 35 30.75 0.05 2.68
N SER A 36 32.06 0.08 2.57
CA SER A 36 32.85 1.27 2.30
C SER A 36 32.62 1.62 0.83
N VAL A 37 31.64 2.51 0.60
CA VAL A 37 31.50 3.19 -0.68
C VAL A 37 32.65 4.19 -0.78
N VAL A 38 33.78 3.71 -1.29
CA VAL A 38 34.79 4.57 -1.91
C VAL A 38 34.20 5.00 -3.26
N GLY A 39 33.89 6.28 -3.40
CA GLY A 39 33.31 6.83 -4.62
C GLY A 39 33.76 8.27 -4.83
N CYS A 40 34.62 8.45 -5.83
CA CYS A 40 35.31 9.68 -6.20
C CYS A 40 34.35 10.84 -6.53
N GLU A 41 34.81 12.07 -6.26
CA GLU A 41 34.35 13.29 -6.93
C GLU A 41 34.56 13.15 -8.45
N GLY A 42 33.51 12.72 -9.13
CA GLY A 42 33.42 12.60 -10.58
C GLY A 42 32.24 13.40 -11.07
N SER A 43 32.53 14.55 -11.67
CA SER A 43 31.60 15.37 -12.44
C SER A 43 30.86 14.55 -13.50
N GLY A 44 29.52 14.56 -13.44
CA GLY A 44 28.63 14.40 -14.58
C GLY A 44 28.66 13.07 -15.32
N SER A 45 27.90 12.08 -14.84
CA SER A 45 27.26 11.09 -15.71
C SER A 45 26.02 10.54 -15.01
N PRO A 46 24.85 10.50 -15.69
CA PRO A 46 23.64 9.96 -15.09
C PRO A 46 23.85 8.47 -14.83
N SER A 47 23.79 8.10 -13.56
CA SER A 47 23.86 6.74 -13.05
C SER A 47 22.84 5.85 -13.76
N GLY A 48 23.33 5.00 -14.67
CA GLY A 48 22.60 3.86 -15.21
C GLY A 48 22.38 2.84 -14.09
N GLY A 49 21.13 2.72 -13.65
CA GLY A 49 20.69 1.64 -12.78
C GLY A 49 20.85 0.28 -13.48
N LEU A 50 21.43 -0.68 -12.77
CA LEU A 50 21.83 -2.00 -13.26
C LEU A 50 20.65 -2.98 -13.51
N LEU A 51 19.43 -2.47 -13.66
CA LEU A 51 18.22 -3.21 -14.02
C LEU A 51 17.47 -2.44 -15.13
N GLY A 52 18.12 -2.36 -16.30
CA GLY A 52 17.56 -1.75 -17.52
C GLY A 52 16.42 -2.57 -18.13
N LEU A 53 15.33 -2.73 -17.39
CA LEU A 53 14.02 -3.09 -17.95
C LEU A 53 13.40 -1.78 -18.45
N GLY A 54 13.26 -1.66 -19.78
CA GLY A 54 12.79 -0.45 -20.46
C GLY A 54 11.45 0.04 -19.90
N SER A 55 11.49 1.18 -19.22
CA SER A 55 10.38 1.77 -18.45
C SER A 55 9.51 2.72 -19.28
N ASP A 56 9.23 2.41 -20.55
CA ASP A 56 8.43 3.31 -21.40
C ASP A 56 6.95 2.90 -21.51
N GLU A 57 6.57 1.74 -20.99
CA GLU A 57 5.16 1.38 -20.84
C GLU A 57 4.61 1.88 -19.51
N ARG A 58 4.33 3.20 -19.45
CA ARG A 58 3.51 3.76 -18.36
C ARG A 58 2.24 2.93 -18.19
N GLU A 59 1.82 2.73 -16.94
CA GLU A 59 0.58 2.03 -16.61
C GLU A 59 -0.60 2.58 -17.41
N LYS A 60 -1.18 1.72 -18.26
CA LYS A 60 -2.39 2.04 -19.02
C LYS A 60 -3.63 1.57 -18.27
N TRP A 61 -4.57 2.46 -18.16
CA TRP A 61 -5.83 2.27 -17.44
C TRP A 61 -7.01 2.37 -18.39
N THR A 62 -8.08 1.65 -18.12
CA THR A 62 -9.38 1.74 -18.78
C THR A 62 -10.46 1.98 -17.73
N ILE A 63 -11.64 2.40 -18.14
CA ILE A 63 -12.83 2.33 -17.29
C ILE A 63 -13.48 0.96 -17.53
N LEU A 64 -13.59 0.15 -16.50
CA LEU A 64 -14.46 -1.02 -16.47
C LEU A 64 -15.89 -0.52 -16.25
N CYS A 65 -16.71 -0.54 -17.30
CA CYS A 65 -18.08 -0.02 -17.25
C CYS A 65 -19.03 -1.03 -16.61
N LEU A 66 -19.00 -2.28 -17.10
CA LEU A 66 -19.86 -3.38 -16.64
C LEU A 66 -19.27 -4.73 -17.05
N ARG A 67 -19.51 -5.76 -16.22
CA ARG A 67 -19.30 -7.17 -16.54
C ARG A 67 -20.62 -7.91 -16.37
N SER A 68 -20.96 -8.77 -17.31
CA SER A 68 -22.14 -9.64 -17.27
C SER A 68 -21.73 -11.09 -17.48
N GLU A 69 -22.26 -11.97 -16.64
CA GLU A 69 -22.09 -13.43 -16.71
C GLU A 69 -23.43 -14.14 -16.94
N ALA A 70 -24.51 -13.37 -17.15
CA ALA A 70 -25.85 -13.89 -17.38
C ALA A 70 -25.97 -14.57 -18.76
N PRO A 71 -26.94 -15.48 -18.96
CA PRO A 71 -27.25 -16.00 -20.29
C PRO A 71 -27.45 -14.87 -21.31
N GLY A 72 -26.78 -14.96 -22.46
CA GLY A 72 -26.81 -13.90 -23.48
C GLY A 72 -25.97 -12.66 -23.14
N HIS A 73 -25.02 -12.77 -22.19
CA HIS A 73 -24.14 -11.66 -21.78
C HIS A 73 -23.49 -10.92 -22.95
N GLU A 74 -23.06 -11.62 -24.01
CA GLU A 74 -22.42 -10.97 -25.15
C GLU A 74 -23.36 -9.99 -25.85
N ALA A 75 -24.56 -10.43 -26.23
CA ALA A 75 -25.54 -9.59 -26.92
C ALA A 75 -25.95 -8.40 -26.05
N TYR A 76 -26.17 -8.64 -24.75
CA TYR A 76 -26.48 -7.59 -23.79
C TYR A 76 -25.37 -6.53 -23.68
N VAL A 77 -24.12 -6.97 -23.53
CA VAL A 77 -22.98 -6.05 -23.37
C VAL A 77 -22.68 -5.29 -24.66
N ARG A 78 -22.85 -5.91 -25.84
CA ARG A 78 -22.73 -5.23 -27.14
C ARG A 78 -23.81 -4.15 -27.32
N GLN A 79 -25.06 -4.44 -26.96
CA GLN A 79 -26.13 -3.45 -26.97
C GLN A 79 -25.78 -2.24 -26.08
N LEU A 80 -25.24 -2.49 -24.88
CA LEU A 80 -24.79 -1.42 -23.99
C LEU A 80 -23.62 -0.60 -24.59
N ALA A 81 -22.72 -1.24 -25.32
CA ALA A 81 -21.62 -0.56 -26.01
C ALA A 81 -22.14 0.36 -27.13
N GLU A 82 -23.11 -0.09 -27.92
CA GLU A 82 -23.77 0.72 -28.95
C GLU A 82 -24.48 1.95 -28.34
N MET A 83 -25.05 1.81 -27.15
CA MET A 83 -25.66 2.95 -26.45
C MET A 83 -24.64 4.02 -26.06
N LEU A 84 -23.38 3.65 -25.77
CA LEU A 84 -22.32 4.64 -25.49
C LEU A 84 -21.94 5.48 -26.71
N ASP A 85 -22.17 4.98 -27.94
CA ASP A 85 -21.96 5.74 -29.18
C ASP A 85 -22.88 6.97 -29.26
N GLY A 86 -24.13 6.82 -28.81
CA GLY A 86 -25.12 7.89 -28.82
C GLY A 86 -24.98 8.97 -27.74
N VAL A 87 -24.05 8.82 -26.79
CA VAL A 87 -23.91 9.74 -25.65
C VAL A 87 -23.05 10.93 -26.02
N GLN A 88 -23.63 12.12 -26.02
CA GLN A 88 -22.90 13.37 -26.24
C GLN A 88 -21.77 13.53 -25.21
N GLY A 89 -20.53 13.69 -25.70
CA GLY A 89 -19.32 13.84 -24.88
C GLY A 89 -18.49 12.57 -24.77
N LEU A 90 -19.08 11.40 -25.05
CA LEU A 90 -18.34 10.15 -25.17
C LEU A 90 -17.97 9.87 -26.64
N GLN A 91 -16.98 9.00 -26.86
CA GLN A 91 -16.50 8.63 -28.18
C GLN A 91 -16.70 7.12 -28.38
N ALA A 92 -17.54 6.75 -29.34
CA ALA A 92 -17.86 5.35 -29.65
C ALA A 92 -16.64 4.45 -29.78
N ARG A 93 -15.62 4.90 -30.52
CA ARG A 93 -14.38 4.16 -30.77
C ARG A 93 -13.57 3.82 -29.51
N LYS A 94 -13.87 4.44 -28.37
CA LYS A 94 -13.23 4.14 -27.08
C LYS A 94 -13.92 2.99 -26.35
N ALA A 95 -15.15 2.64 -26.70
CA ALA A 95 -15.85 1.50 -26.12
C ALA A 95 -15.30 0.19 -26.72
N ARG A 96 -14.99 -0.78 -25.86
CA ARG A 96 -14.48 -2.10 -26.25
C ARG A 96 -15.19 -3.18 -25.45
N VAL A 97 -15.71 -4.18 -26.15
CA VAL A 97 -16.29 -5.38 -25.52
C VAL A 97 -15.27 -6.50 -25.57
N VAL A 98 -15.01 -7.12 -24.44
CA VAL A 98 -14.23 -8.36 -24.30
C VAL A 98 -15.19 -9.48 -23.96
N VAL A 99 -15.10 -10.59 -24.69
CA VAL A 99 -15.95 -11.77 -24.49
C VAL A 99 -15.05 -12.94 -24.12
N ASP A 100 -15.39 -13.64 -23.05
CA ASP A 100 -14.76 -14.87 -22.61
C ASP A 100 -15.83 -15.94 -22.32
N PRO A 101 -15.45 -17.21 -22.06
CA PRO A 101 -16.43 -18.28 -21.81
C PRO A 101 -17.30 -18.08 -20.56
N THR A 102 -16.89 -17.23 -19.63
CA THR A 102 -17.57 -16.97 -18.35
C THR A 102 -18.42 -15.70 -18.37
N GLY A 103 -18.16 -14.78 -19.31
CA GLY A 103 -18.91 -13.53 -19.40
C GLY A 103 -18.45 -12.58 -20.49
N SER A 104 -19.02 -11.38 -20.45
CA SER A 104 -18.62 -10.26 -21.30
C SER A 104 -18.42 -9.00 -20.48
N THR A 105 -17.39 -8.25 -20.85
CA THR A 105 -16.96 -7.05 -20.14
C THR A 105 -16.89 -5.86 -21.09
N LEU A 106 -17.54 -4.76 -20.71
CA LEU A 106 -17.48 -3.48 -21.42
C LEU A 106 -16.44 -2.57 -20.78
N TYR A 107 -15.48 -2.19 -21.60
CA TYR A 107 -14.43 -1.23 -21.29
C TYR A 107 -14.65 0.07 -22.03
N TYR A 108 -14.16 1.18 -21.48
CA TYR A 108 -14.14 2.47 -22.15
C TYR A 108 -12.80 3.19 -21.94
N GLY A 109 -12.19 3.56 -23.06
CA GLY A 109 -11.01 4.42 -23.14
C GLY A 109 -9.70 3.77 -22.70
N GLU A 110 -8.61 4.47 -23.02
CA GLU A 110 -7.28 4.18 -22.49
C GLU A 110 -6.72 5.47 -21.90
N TYR A 111 -6.20 5.39 -20.68
CA TYR A 111 -5.78 6.53 -19.90
C TYR A 111 -4.44 6.25 -19.23
N ALA A 112 -3.61 7.29 -19.14
CA ALA A 112 -2.47 7.30 -18.25
C ALA A 112 -2.77 8.22 -17.06
N LYS A 113 -2.18 7.90 -15.91
CA LYS A 113 -2.10 8.88 -14.84
C LYS A 113 -1.06 9.95 -15.17
N VAL A 114 -1.29 11.15 -14.66
CA VAL A 114 -0.41 12.31 -14.82
C VAL A 114 0.02 12.80 -13.45
N THR A 115 1.19 13.41 -13.35
CA THR A 115 1.64 14.02 -12.10
C THR A 115 0.77 15.22 -11.76
N SER A 116 0.20 15.24 -10.57
CA SER A 116 -0.49 16.42 -10.04
C SER A 116 0.53 17.48 -9.64
N PRO A 117 0.46 18.71 -10.19
CA PRO A 117 1.39 19.77 -9.82
C PRO A 117 1.24 20.22 -8.36
N GLN A 118 0.09 19.94 -7.73
CA GLN A 118 -0.21 20.35 -6.35
C GLN A 118 0.37 19.37 -5.32
N THR A 119 0.37 18.08 -5.64
CA THR A 119 0.71 17.02 -4.67
C THR A 119 1.91 16.18 -5.08
N GLY A 120 2.41 16.32 -6.31
CA GLY A 120 3.45 15.47 -6.89
C GLY A 120 3.03 14.01 -7.10
N ARG A 121 1.76 13.66 -6.84
CA ARG A 121 1.24 12.29 -6.96
C ARG A 121 0.65 12.05 -8.34
N LEU A 122 0.70 10.79 -8.79
CA LEU A 122 0.00 10.37 -10.01
C LEU A 122 -1.52 10.36 -9.78
N VAL A 123 -2.24 11.17 -10.56
CA VAL A 123 -3.70 11.27 -10.57
C VAL A 123 -4.23 10.96 -11.96
N PHE A 124 -5.49 10.55 -12.07
CA PHE A 124 -6.11 10.40 -13.39
C PHE A 124 -6.27 11.76 -14.08
N SER A 125 -6.12 11.76 -15.41
CA SER A 125 -6.27 12.97 -16.23
C SER A 125 -7.69 13.57 -16.13
N PRO A 126 -7.86 14.87 -16.40
CA PRO A 126 -9.18 15.49 -16.43
C PRO A 126 -10.16 14.79 -17.37
N GLN A 127 -9.68 14.28 -18.52
CA GLN A 127 -10.50 13.53 -19.46
C GLN A 127 -11.07 12.25 -18.85
N TYR A 128 -10.25 11.48 -18.13
CA TYR A 128 -10.73 10.30 -17.41
C TYR A 128 -11.83 10.67 -16.42
N GLN A 129 -11.63 11.74 -15.64
CA GLN A 129 -12.59 12.18 -14.61
C GLN A 129 -13.93 12.59 -15.24
N GLN A 130 -13.88 13.27 -16.38
CA GLN A 130 -15.08 13.62 -17.14
C GLN A 130 -15.79 12.37 -17.66
N ASP A 131 -15.05 11.48 -18.32
CA ASP A 131 -15.60 10.26 -18.94
C ASP A 131 -16.25 9.34 -17.89
N ILE A 132 -15.59 9.07 -16.76
CA ILE A 132 -16.14 8.17 -15.73
C ILE A 132 -17.40 8.74 -15.07
N VAL A 133 -17.43 10.05 -14.80
CA VAL A 133 -18.61 10.71 -14.22
C VAL A 133 -19.79 10.69 -15.19
N GLN A 134 -19.54 10.91 -16.49
CA GLN A 134 -20.58 10.80 -17.51
C GLN A 134 -21.13 9.38 -17.60
N ILE A 135 -20.25 8.37 -17.70
CA ILE A 135 -20.62 6.95 -17.77
C ILE A 135 -21.47 6.55 -16.55
N GLN A 136 -21.01 6.87 -15.33
CA GLN A 136 -21.71 6.52 -14.09
C GLN A 136 -23.12 7.14 -13.95
N ARG A 137 -23.39 8.23 -14.68
CA ARG A 137 -24.69 8.93 -14.68
C ARG A 137 -25.67 8.39 -15.72
N LEU A 138 -25.23 7.57 -16.66
CA LEU A 138 -26.11 7.04 -17.70
C LEU A 138 -27.17 6.12 -17.09
N THR A 139 -28.41 6.32 -17.52
CA THR A 139 -29.55 5.50 -17.12
C THR A 139 -30.23 4.90 -18.34
N ILE A 140 -30.77 3.69 -18.15
CA ILE A 140 -31.60 2.99 -19.15
C ILE A 140 -32.90 2.67 -18.44
N ASN A 141 -34.03 3.21 -18.92
CA ASN A 141 -35.33 3.07 -18.25
C ASN A 141 -35.27 3.47 -16.76
N ASN A 142 -34.58 4.58 -16.44
CA ASN A 142 -34.29 5.06 -15.08
C ASN A 142 -33.40 4.16 -14.21
N ILE A 143 -32.76 3.14 -14.77
CA ILE A 143 -31.82 2.27 -14.06
C ILE A 143 -30.39 2.73 -14.35
N PRO A 144 -29.56 3.05 -13.33
CA PRO A 144 -28.19 3.52 -13.55
C PRO A 144 -27.24 2.34 -13.83
N VAL A 145 -27.17 1.92 -15.09
CA VAL A 145 -26.52 0.67 -15.51
C VAL A 145 -25.02 0.64 -15.24
N PHE A 146 -24.35 1.79 -15.31
CA PHE A 146 -22.90 1.89 -15.08
C PHE A 146 -22.54 2.57 -13.75
N ARG A 147 -23.43 2.57 -12.76
CA ARG A 147 -23.19 3.21 -11.44
C ARG A 147 -21.89 2.75 -10.79
N TYR A 148 -21.48 1.51 -11.03
CA TYR A 148 -20.28 0.90 -10.46
C TYR A 148 -19.07 0.91 -11.39
N ALA A 149 -19.10 1.70 -12.46
CA ALA A 149 -17.96 1.84 -13.35
C ALA A 149 -16.73 2.32 -12.57
N LYS A 150 -15.56 1.73 -12.83
CA LYS A 150 -14.34 1.93 -12.03
C LYS A 150 -13.07 1.83 -12.89
N PRO A 151 -11.93 2.39 -12.44
CA PRO A 151 -10.67 2.21 -13.15
C PRO A 151 -10.20 0.76 -13.09
N GLU A 152 -9.67 0.26 -14.20
CA GLU A 152 -9.01 -1.05 -14.30
C GLU A 152 -7.72 -0.94 -15.11
N LEU A 153 -6.70 -1.73 -14.76
CA LEU A 153 -5.40 -1.70 -15.41
C LEU A 153 -5.42 -2.62 -16.64
N ILE A 154 -5.03 -2.12 -17.82
CA ILE A 154 -5.16 -2.85 -19.11
C ILE A 154 -4.18 -4.03 -19.20
N ASN A 155 -2.98 -3.89 -18.64
CA ASN A 155 -1.92 -4.91 -18.68
C ASN A 155 -1.55 -5.41 -17.28
N GLY A 156 -2.48 -5.39 -16.33
CA GLY A 156 -2.21 -5.99 -15.02
C GLY A 156 -2.02 -7.50 -15.16
N ARG A 157 -1.08 -8.09 -14.40
CA ARG A 157 -1.12 -9.56 -14.16
C ARG A 157 -2.56 -9.96 -13.85
N PRO A 158 -3.07 -11.07 -14.41
CA PRO A 158 -4.43 -11.54 -14.18
C PRO A 158 -4.75 -11.49 -12.69
N GLN A 159 -5.87 -10.87 -12.34
CA GLN A 159 -6.37 -10.79 -10.97
C GLN A 159 -6.75 -12.21 -10.52
N GLY A 160 -5.79 -12.97 -9.98
CA GLY A 160 -5.99 -14.37 -9.64
C GLY A 160 -4.70 -15.18 -9.48
N GLU A 161 -3.60 -14.76 -10.09
CA GLU A 161 -2.28 -15.36 -9.79
C GLU A 161 -1.78 -14.83 -8.45
N ARG A 162 -2.27 -15.43 -7.36
CA ARG A 162 -1.74 -15.20 -6.02
C ARG A 162 -0.34 -15.80 -5.96
N GLY A 163 0.66 -14.95 -5.72
CA GLY A 163 2.01 -15.44 -5.50
C GLY A 163 2.15 -16.12 -4.14
N GLU A 164 3.30 -16.77 -3.95
CA GLU A 164 3.58 -17.54 -2.73
C GLU A 164 3.40 -16.71 -1.44
N TRP A 165 3.73 -15.43 -1.48
CA TRP A 165 3.68 -14.52 -0.33
C TRP A 165 2.54 -13.51 -0.39
N ASP A 166 1.47 -13.82 -1.13
CA ASP A 166 0.23 -13.07 -1.05
C ASP A 166 -0.33 -13.10 0.39
N VAL A 167 -0.86 -11.99 0.89
CA VAL A 167 -1.40 -11.86 2.25
C VAL A 167 -2.50 -12.88 2.55
N ALA A 168 -3.26 -13.35 1.55
CA ALA A 168 -4.26 -14.40 1.75
C ALA A 168 -3.65 -15.72 2.28
N ASN A 169 -2.34 -15.94 2.07
CA ASN A 169 -1.60 -17.09 2.57
C ASN A 169 -1.10 -16.92 4.02
N ALA A 170 -1.36 -15.76 4.66
CA ALA A 170 -1.00 -15.56 6.05
C ALA A 170 -1.67 -16.58 6.97
N LYS A 171 -0.95 -17.04 7.99
CA LYS A 171 -1.44 -18.09 8.90
C LYS A 171 -2.38 -17.53 9.96
N GLY A 172 -2.16 -16.28 10.37
CA GLY A 172 -2.97 -15.62 11.38
C GLY A 172 -4.31 -15.11 10.85
N SER A 173 -5.18 -14.69 11.76
CA SER A 173 -6.40 -13.94 11.46
C SER A 173 -6.13 -12.45 11.16
N TYR A 174 -4.99 -11.93 11.64
CA TYR A 174 -4.53 -10.56 11.47
C TYR A 174 -3.06 -10.51 11.05
N THR A 175 -2.66 -9.41 10.41
CA THR A 175 -1.27 -9.11 10.07
C THR A 175 -1.00 -7.61 10.24
N LEU A 176 0.25 -7.22 10.51
CA LEU A 176 0.63 -5.82 10.72
C LEU A 176 1.01 -5.19 9.39
N GLN A 177 0.23 -4.20 8.94
CA GLN A 177 0.56 -3.40 7.76
C GLN A 177 1.68 -2.43 8.10
N ILE A 178 2.85 -2.58 7.45
CA ILE A 178 4.05 -1.76 7.70
C ILE A 178 4.47 -0.91 6.51
N GLY A 179 3.92 -1.17 5.32
CA GLY A 179 4.35 -0.46 4.12
C GLY A 179 3.26 -0.36 3.07
N VAL A 180 3.36 0.68 2.26
CA VAL A 180 2.58 0.85 1.04
C VAL A 180 3.44 1.48 -0.04
N PHE A 181 3.37 0.91 -1.24
CA PHE A 181 4.09 1.36 -2.42
C PHE A 181 3.09 1.86 -3.47
N TYR A 182 3.38 3.03 -4.04
CA TYR A 182 2.60 3.70 -5.07
C TYR A 182 3.50 4.07 -6.23
N ASN A 183 2.96 4.01 -7.44
CA ASN A 183 3.66 4.59 -8.58
C ASN A 183 3.70 6.12 -8.46
N THR A 184 4.85 6.71 -8.76
CA THR A 184 5.12 8.14 -8.91
C THR A 184 5.76 8.39 -10.28
N GLU A 185 6.06 9.65 -10.61
CA GLU A 185 6.68 9.99 -11.90
C GLU A 185 8.04 9.32 -12.12
N GLY A 186 8.83 9.14 -11.06
CA GLY A 186 10.14 8.50 -11.12
C GLY A 186 10.19 7.08 -10.57
N PHE A 187 9.04 6.47 -10.30
CA PHE A 187 8.95 5.16 -9.66
C PHE A 187 7.69 4.44 -10.10
N ASP A 188 7.79 3.44 -10.96
CA ASP A 188 6.66 2.69 -11.51
C ASP A 188 6.65 1.19 -11.14
N GLN A 189 7.66 0.75 -10.40
CA GLN A 189 7.92 -0.64 -10.01
C GLN A 189 7.35 -1.01 -8.63
N ARG A 190 6.18 -0.45 -8.24
CA ARG A 190 5.64 -0.65 -6.88
C ARG A 190 5.38 -2.11 -6.52
N ARG A 191 5.12 -2.98 -7.51
CA ARG A 191 4.80 -4.39 -7.28
C ARG A 191 6.07 -5.15 -6.98
N GLU A 192 7.04 -5.04 -7.87
CA GLU A 192 8.37 -5.64 -7.80
C GLU A 192 9.08 -5.22 -6.50
N VAL A 193 9.00 -3.94 -6.13
CA VAL A 193 9.62 -3.44 -4.90
C VAL A 193 8.92 -3.95 -3.64
N ALA A 194 7.59 -4.12 -3.66
CA ALA A 194 6.87 -4.71 -2.54
C ALA A 194 7.19 -6.21 -2.40
N GLU A 195 7.22 -6.95 -3.50
CA GLU A 195 7.62 -8.37 -3.56
C GLU A 195 9.07 -8.54 -3.04
N GLU A 196 10.00 -7.69 -3.50
CA GLU A 196 11.40 -7.69 -3.07
C GLU A 196 11.55 -7.34 -1.58
N TYR A 197 10.80 -6.35 -1.09
CA TYR A 197 10.84 -5.99 0.33
C TYR A 197 10.33 -7.14 1.21
N VAL A 198 9.26 -7.82 0.80
CA VAL A 198 8.78 -9.05 1.45
C VAL A 198 9.85 -10.14 1.42
N ARG A 199 10.52 -10.35 0.28
CA ARG A 199 11.62 -11.32 0.15
C ARG A 199 12.72 -11.08 1.18
N LEU A 200 13.17 -9.83 1.32
CA LEU A 200 14.21 -9.45 2.28
C LEU A 200 13.76 -9.71 3.72
N LEU A 201 12.55 -9.31 4.09
CA LEU A 201 11.99 -9.57 5.43
C LEU A 201 11.90 -11.07 5.73
N ARG A 202 11.52 -11.90 4.75
CA ARG A 202 11.47 -13.36 4.91
C ARG A 202 12.86 -13.97 5.05
N ALA A 203 13.85 -13.47 4.32
CA ALA A 203 15.25 -13.88 4.49
C ALA A 203 15.77 -13.60 5.91
N ASP A 204 15.25 -12.55 6.55
CA ASP A 204 15.54 -12.20 7.95
C ASP A 204 14.67 -12.98 8.98
N GLY A 205 13.88 -13.95 8.52
CA GLY A 205 13.08 -14.83 9.36
C GLY A 205 11.76 -14.25 9.85
N PHE A 206 11.26 -13.19 9.20
CA PHE A 206 9.92 -12.67 9.47
C PHE A 206 8.88 -13.35 8.57
N SER A 207 7.71 -13.67 9.13
CA SER A 207 6.52 -13.90 8.30
C SER A 207 6.14 -12.57 7.65
N ALA A 208 6.34 -12.44 6.34
CA ALA A 208 6.00 -11.23 5.59
C ALA A 208 5.20 -11.58 4.34
N TYR A 209 4.34 -10.65 3.93
CA TYR A 209 3.38 -10.82 2.85
C TYR A 209 3.16 -9.51 2.10
N TYR A 210 2.64 -9.60 0.87
CA TYR A 210 2.20 -8.45 0.09
C TYR A 210 0.72 -8.57 -0.32
N LEU A 211 0.11 -7.43 -0.63
CA LEU A 211 -1.18 -7.37 -1.34
C LEU A 211 -1.08 -6.36 -2.45
N HIS A 212 -1.31 -6.78 -3.69
CA HIS A 212 -1.39 -5.88 -4.83
C HIS A 212 -2.82 -5.44 -5.07
N GLU A 213 -3.08 -4.17 -4.80
CA GLU A 213 -4.27 -3.50 -5.29
C GLU A 213 -4.00 -2.84 -6.65
N PRO A 214 -5.04 -2.40 -7.37
CA PRO A 214 -4.85 -1.76 -8.67
C PRO A 214 -3.86 -0.59 -8.61
N VAL A 215 -3.93 0.27 -7.59
CA VAL A 215 -3.16 1.53 -7.54
C VAL A 215 -2.03 1.55 -6.51
N ARG A 216 -1.86 0.48 -5.72
CA ARG A 216 -0.89 0.41 -4.62
C ARG A 216 -0.54 -1.03 -4.28
N SER A 217 0.63 -1.25 -3.69
CA SER A 217 1.05 -2.55 -3.15
C SER A 217 1.30 -2.38 -1.67
N PHE A 218 0.63 -3.17 -0.85
CA PHE A 218 0.86 -3.18 0.59
C PHE A 218 1.89 -4.23 0.98
N VAL A 219 2.58 -3.97 2.09
CA VAL A 219 3.48 -4.92 2.74
C VAL A 219 3.06 -5.12 4.19
N TYR A 220 2.99 -6.39 4.59
CA TYR A 220 2.56 -6.83 5.90
C TYR A 220 3.59 -7.73 6.56
N VAL A 221 3.59 -7.77 7.89
CA VAL A 221 4.43 -8.66 8.69
C VAL A 221 3.66 -9.27 9.87
N GLY A 222 4.03 -10.49 10.22
CA GLY A 222 3.50 -11.25 11.34
C GLY A 222 2.20 -12.00 11.03
N ASP A 223 2.02 -13.10 11.77
CA ASP A 223 0.82 -13.92 11.80
C ASP A 223 0.21 -13.80 13.21
N PHE A 224 -0.86 -13.01 13.32
CA PHE A 224 -1.49 -12.67 14.60
C PHE A 224 -2.91 -13.22 14.69
N GLU A 225 -3.35 -13.53 15.90
CA GLU A 225 -4.71 -13.96 16.20
C GLU A 225 -5.54 -12.84 16.82
N GLY A 226 -6.85 -13.04 16.95
CA GLY A 226 -7.73 -12.07 17.60
C GLY A 226 -7.32 -11.73 19.04
N SER A 227 -6.68 -12.65 19.77
CA SER A 227 -6.14 -12.41 21.11
C SER A 227 -4.95 -11.46 21.14
N ASP A 228 -4.32 -11.19 20.00
CA ASP A 228 -3.21 -10.23 19.87
C ASP A 228 -3.72 -8.78 19.69
N VAL A 229 -5.05 -8.58 19.64
CA VAL A 229 -5.70 -7.27 19.64
C VAL A 229 -6.38 -7.06 21.00
N ILE A 230 -5.94 -6.05 21.74
CA ILE A 230 -6.54 -5.70 23.04
C ILE A 230 -7.59 -4.62 22.83
N ASN A 231 -8.85 -4.95 23.00
CA ASN A 231 -9.94 -3.97 22.95
C ASN A 231 -9.96 -3.16 24.26
N THR A 232 -9.71 -1.86 24.16
CA THR A 232 -9.82 -0.92 25.29
C THR A 232 -10.97 0.06 25.07
N PRO A 233 -11.45 0.79 26.10
CA PRO A 233 -12.46 1.84 25.92
C PRO A 233 -12.06 2.92 24.90
N ASP A 234 -10.75 3.16 24.72
CA ASP A 234 -10.20 4.12 23.76
C ASP A 234 -10.04 3.54 22.34
N GLY A 235 -10.37 2.26 22.14
CA GLY A 235 -10.19 1.53 20.89
C GLY A 235 -9.23 0.34 20.98
N PRO A 236 -8.99 -0.36 19.85
CA PRO A 236 -8.09 -1.49 19.79
C PRO A 236 -6.63 -1.05 19.98
N ARG A 237 -5.88 -1.82 20.76
CA ARG A 237 -4.44 -1.66 21.01
C ARG A 237 -3.69 -2.94 20.67
N PHE A 238 -2.38 -2.83 20.46
CA PHE A 238 -1.52 -3.98 20.22
C PHE A 238 -1.32 -4.82 21.47
N GLY A 239 -1.47 -6.14 21.31
CA GLY A 239 -1.12 -7.12 22.33
C GLY A 239 0.41 -7.33 22.43
N PRO A 240 0.87 -8.05 23.47
CA PRO A 240 2.30 -8.23 23.74
C PRO A 240 3.09 -8.84 22.58
N ARG A 241 2.52 -9.79 21.82
CA ARG A 241 3.20 -10.41 20.67
C ARG A 241 3.45 -9.42 19.54
N VAL A 242 2.52 -8.48 19.32
CA VAL A 242 2.64 -7.45 18.27
C VAL A 242 3.69 -6.42 18.69
N GLU A 243 3.66 -5.97 19.94
CA GLU A 243 4.68 -5.06 20.50
C GLU A 243 6.08 -5.69 20.48
N GLN A 244 6.20 -6.98 20.78
CA GLN A 244 7.46 -7.72 20.67
C GLN A 244 7.96 -7.78 19.23
N LEU A 245 7.09 -7.99 18.23
CA LEU A 245 7.48 -7.92 16.83
C LEU A 245 8.00 -6.53 16.47
N ILE A 246 7.26 -5.48 16.85
CA ILE A 246 7.64 -4.09 16.56
C ILE A 246 8.99 -3.77 17.20
N ALA A 247 9.23 -4.17 18.45
CA ALA A 247 10.48 -3.92 19.15
C ALA A 247 11.73 -4.53 18.46
N ARG A 248 11.57 -5.56 17.61
CA ARG A 248 12.69 -6.14 16.84
C ARG A 248 13.19 -5.20 15.73
N ARG A 249 12.33 -4.34 15.19
CA ARG A 249 12.63 -3.33 14.16
C ARG A 249 11.73 -2.12 14.32
N GLU A 250 11.86 -1.44 15.45
CA GLU A 250 10.93 -0.36 15.81
C GLU A 250 10.85 0.71 14.71
N ASP A 251 11.98 1.00 14.08
CA ASP A 251 12.07 2.00 13.04
C ASP A 251 11.31 1.65 11.74
N GLU A 252 11.10 0.37 11.46
CA GLU A 252 10.40 -0.13 10.26
C GLU A 252 8.96 -0.54 10.57
N PHE A 253 8.70 -1.09 11.75
CA PHE A 253 7.41 -1.73 12.05
C PHE A 253 6.45 -0.87 12.86
N ARG A 254 6.93 0.18 13.55
CA ARG A 254 6.07 1.07 14.33
C ARG A 254 5.21 1.97 13.43
N TYR A 255 5.71 2.32 12.26
CA TYR A 255 5.11 3.32 11.37
C TYR A 255 4.91 2.74 9.97
N VAL A 256 3.84 3.15 9.30
CA VAL A 256 3.65 2.79 7.89
C VAL A 256 4.65 3.55 7.04
N LEU A 257 5.46 2.82 6.28
CA LEU A 257 6.35 3.37 5.27
C LEU A 257 5.59 3.60 3.96
N GLU A 258 5.77 4.76 3.34
CA GLU A 258 5.29 5.05 1.99
C GLU A 258 6.49 5.06 1.04
N ASN A 259 6.51 4.17 0.05
CA ASN A 259 7.65 3.96 -0.85
C ASN A 259 8.99 3.79 -0.10
N GLY A 260 8.98 3.08 1.03
CA GLY A 260 10.17 2.86 1.87
C GLY A 260 10.54 4.02 2.81
N HIS A 261 9.75 5.10 2.86
CA HIS A 261 10.05 6.28 3.67
C HIS A 261 8.95 6.59 4.70
N ARG A 262 9.33 7.16 5.85
CA ARG A 262 8.35 7.72 6.80
C ARG A 262 7.83 9.05 6.28
N VAL A 263 6.54 9.09 5.93
CA VAL A 263 5.90 10.32 5.47
C VAL A 263 5.14 10.97 6.63
N ARG A 264 5.49 12.24 6.92
CA ARG A 264 4.76 13.07 7.88
C ARG A 264 3.52 13.64 7.19
N ARG A 265 2.37 13.56 7.85
CA ARG A 265 1.09 14.09 7.36
C ARG A 265 0.54 15.11 8.35
N THR A 266 -0.10 16.15 7.84
CA THR A 266 -0.81 17.12 8.68
C THR A 266 -2.12 16.49 9.16
N GLY A 267 -2.27 16.37 10.48
CA GLY A 267 -3.48 15.89 11.14
C GLY A 267 -4.61 16.92 11.12
N PRO A 268 -5.83 16.55 11.55
CA PRO A 268 -6.98 17.44 11.61
C PRO A 268 -6.77 18.69 12.49
N ASP A 269 -5.87 18.58 13.46
CA ASP A 269 -5.46 19.62 14.39
C ASP A 269 -4.28 20.48 13.87
N GLY A 270 -3.82 20.24 12.64
CA GLY A 270 -2.67 20.90 12.05
C GLY A 270 -1.32 20.33 12.49
N GLN A 271 -1.28 19.34 13.39
CA GLN A 271 -0.02 18.74 13.84
C GLN A 271 0.55 17.79 12.80
N MET A 272 1.88 17.73 12.68
CA MET A 272 2.54 16.78 11.80
C MET A 272 2.66 15.42 12.50
N ILE A 273 1.92 14.42 12.03
CA ILE A 273 1.93 13.05 12.55
C ILE A 273 2.60 12.09 11.57
N VAL A 274 3.27 11.06 12.08
CA VAL A 274 3.71 9.90 11.28
C VAL A 274 2.69 8.79 11.51
N PRO A 275 2.03 8.27 10.46
CA PRO A 275 1.03 7.21 10.63
C PRO A 275 1.65 5.96 11.27
N TYR A 276 1.04 5.47 12.35
CA TYR A 276 1.40 4.19 12.94
C TYR A 276 1.01 3.04 12.02
N SER A 277 1.79 1.96 12.07
CA SER A 277 1.38 0.67 11.50
C SER A 277 0.07 0.22 12.15
N MET A 278 -0.69 -0.61 11.44
CA MET A 278 -2.01 -1.04 11.89
C MET A 278 -2.15 -2.54 11.72
N LEU A 279 -2.80 -3.19 12.68
CA LEU A 279 -3.25 -4.57 12.49
C LEU A 279 -4.48 -4.55 11.60
N VAL A 280 -4.43 -5.33 10.53
CA VAL A 280 -5.53 -5.50 9.60
C VAL A 280 -5.96 -6.97 9.57
N PRO A 281 -7.26 -7.26 9.38
CA PRO A 281 -7.71 -8.62 9.15
C PRO A 281 -7.09 -9.15 7.85
N VAL A 282 -6.70 -10.43 7.86
CA VAL A 282 -6.23 -11.10 6.65
C VAL A 282 -7.42 -11.29 5.70
N PRO A 283 -7.33 -10.86 4.43
CA PRO A 283 -8.37 -11.13 3.43
C PRO A 283 -8.52 -12.64 3.24
N ARG A 284 -9.69 -13.17 3.56
CA ARG A 284 -10.10 -14.55 3.27
C ARG A 284 -11.25 -14.45 2.27
N ASP A 285 -10.93 -14.61 0.98
CA ASP A 285 -11.95 -14.79 -0.06
C ASP A 285 -12.46 -16.23 -0.06
#